data_AF-D5EAP6-F1
#
_entry.id   AF-D5EAP6-F1
#
_cell.length_a   1.000
_cell.length_b   1.000
_cell.length_c   1.000
_cell.angle_alpha   90.00
_cell.angle_beta   90.00
_cell.angle_gamma   90.00
#
_symmetry.space_group_name_H-M   'P 1'
#
loop_
_entity.id
_entity.type
_entity.pdbx_description
1 polymer ?
#
loop_
_entity_poly.entity_id
_entity_poly.type
_entity_poly.pdbx_seq_one_letter_code
_entity_poly.pdbx_strand_id
1 'polypeptide(L)'
;MKYGIIIHGPEIIDSGWAGKIIQLLSARADVYAVAAGTMCKLAVLDSFLEDLIDIWSLSKPSEAITEIANECDCVFLLNHGKTIESGTVFGNIVADRVDVEVPLVQVERPGNSDGKVIHRGKDVNPDVYWLCRKLGMPLVYPEPAKQPSIRKNGHRTIRNISGILPEESIMVNGLVIGYANAGDVELIFEDGIITAIKGGQLKKHGVEKLASYIGKIDPETAWIKSGNLRRTPVLESMNRKRIDVHKRKSCRAVLINHEAERTFELARKADLVISVGDDTTAIAGSILKRLEIPLIGITDGDRDNVLAENEYCEGSMIIQVKSGFDDIVGEKIKDLFFSTSHPEFPSKSFLEEQILELAKSQIRHVIFHPLKYNY
;
A
#
# COMPACT_ATOMS: atom_id res chain seq x y z
N MET A 1 -22.70 22.06 4.04
CA MET A 1 -21.46 21.69 4.72
C MET A 1 -20.95 20.46 4.03
N LYS A 2 -19.67 20.44 3.66
CA LYS A 2 -19.03 19.37 2.91
C LYS A 2 -17.85 18.83 3.70
N TYR A 3 -17.80 17.51 3.87
CA TYR A 3 -16.74 16.82 4.60
C TYR A 3 -15.96 15.90 3.67
N GLY A 4 -14.63 16.06 3.72
CA GLY A 4 -13.70 15.11 3.13
C GLY A 4 -13.41 13.99 4.12
N ILE A 5 -13.40 12.73 3.67
CA ILE A 5 -13.06 11.58 4.50
C ILE A 5 -11.90 10.83 3.82
N ILE A 6 -10.72 10.92 4.40
CA ILE A 6 -9.53 10.18 3.98
C ILE A 6 -9.41 8.94 4.85
N ILE A 7 -9.42 7.77 4.21
CA ILE A 7 -9.42 6.48 4.89
C ILE A 7 -8.07 5.82 4.66
N HIS A 8 -7.37 5.47 5.73
CA HIS A 8 -6.06 4.84 5.64
C HIS A 8 -6.00 3.55 6.46
N GLY A 9 -5.29 2.58 5.91
CA GLY A 9 -5.13 1.24 6.46
C GLY A 9 -6.33 0.34 6.16
N PRO A 10 -6.12 -0.95 5.88
CA PRO A 10 -7.22 -1.88 5.65
C PRO A 10 -8.07 -2.12 6.91
N GLU A 11 -7.49 -2.04 8.10
CA GLU A 11 -8.17 -2.43 9.35
C GLU A 11 -9.39 -1.56 9.70
N ILE A 12 -9.41 -0.28 9.30
CA ILE A 12 -10.58 0.59 9.52
C ILE A 12 -11.76 0.22 8.61
N ILE A 13 -11.47 -0.34 7.43
CA ILE A 13 -12.47 -0.90 6.51
C ILE A 13 -12.94 -2.25 7.06
N ASP A 14 -12.00 -3.15 7.33
CA ASP A 14 -12.28 -4.54 7.73
C ASP A 14 -13.07 -4.63 9.05
N SER A 15 -12.87 -3.68 9.97
CA SER A 15 -13.64 -3.58 11.21
C SER A 15 -15.07 -3.01 11.03
N GLY A 16 -15.43 -2.58 9.82
CA GLY A 16 -16.73 -1.97 9.50
C GLY A 16 -16.89 -0.51 9.98
N TRP A 17 -15.91 0.03 10.71
CA TRP A 17 -16.00 1.37 11.27
C TRP A 17 -15.96 2.47 10.22
N ALA A 18 -15.22 2.31 9.13
CA ALA A 18 -15.22 3.27 8.03
C ALA A 18 -16.63 3.51 7.48
N GLY A 19 -17.37 2.45 7.12
CA GLY A 19 -18.74 2.55 6.63
C GLY A 19 -19.69 3.19 7.64
N LYS A 20 -19.57 2.81 8.92
CA LYS A 20 -20.37 3.40 10.01
C LYS A 20 -20.08 4.89 10.20
N ILE A 21 -18.82 5.32 10.15
CA ILE A 21 -18.44 6.73 10.32
C ILE A 21 -18.90 7.55 9.11
N ILE A 22 -18.73 7.03 7.89
CA ILE A 22 -19.26 7.67 6.68
C ILE A 22 -20.76 7.90 6.84
N GLN A 23 -21.52 6.85 7.17
CA GLN A 23 -22.98 6.96 7.38
C GLN A 23 -23.36 8.01 8.43
N LEU A 24 -22.63 8.07 9.55
CA LEU A 24 -22.87 9.06 10.61
C LEU A 24 -22.64 10.49 10.11
N LEU A 25 -21.56 10.72 9.35
CA LEU A 25 -21.22 12.05 8.82
C LEU A 25 -22.17 12.46 7.68
N SER A 26 -22.56 11.53 6.80
CA SER A 26 -23.54 11.75 5.73
C SER A 26 -24.91 12.20 6.24
N ALA A 27 -25.25 11.87 7.49
CA ALA A 27 -26.50 12.33 8.11
C ALA A 27 -26.49 13.84 8.46
N ARG A 28 -25.34 14.52 8.33
CA ARG A 28 -25.17 15.92 8.75
C ARG A 28 -24.55 16.83 7.69
N ALA A 29 -23.85 16.26 6.71
CA ALA A 29 -23.13 16.98 5.67
C ALA A 29 -23.05 16.14 4.39
N ASP A 30 -22.75 16.81 3.27
CA ASP A 30 -22.33 16.13 2.06
C ASP A 30 -20.94 15.54 2.29
N VAL A 31 -20.74 14.26 2.00
CA VAL A 31 -19.46 13.58 2.25
C VAL A 31 -18.82 13.13 0.95
N TYR A 32 -17.49 13.25 0.91
CA TYR A 32 -16.67 12.66 -0.14
C TYR A 32 -15.59 11.80 0.52
N ALA A 33 -15.61 10.49 0.27
CA ALA A 33 -14.72 9.53 0.90
C ALA A 33 -13.71 8.95 -0.10
N VAL A 34 -12.44 8.90 0.29
CA VAL A 34 -11.32 8.42 -0.52
C VAL A 34 -10.47 7.43 0.27
N ALA A 35 -10.15 6.30 -0.34
CA ALA A 35 -9.20 5.33 0.19
C ALA A 35 -7.77 5.72 -0.17
N ALA A 36 -6.98 6.07 0.85
CA ALA A 36 -5.57 6.37 0.74
C ALA A 36 -4.72 5.15 1.15
N GLY A 37 -3.97 4.62 0.20
CA GLY A 37 -3.06 3.49 0.37
C GLY A 37 -3.56 2.20 -0.29
N THR A 38 -2.63 1.46 -0.87
CA THR A 38 -2.89 0.27 -1.71
C THR A 38 -3.73 -0.78 -0.98
N MET A 39 -3.39 -1.10 0.26
CA MET A 39 -4.14 -2.10 1.04
C MET A 39 -5.51 -1.59 1.51
N CYS A 40 -5.67 -0.28 1.72
CA CYS A 40 -6.97 0.30 2.04
C CYS A 40 -7.91 0.16 0.84
N LYS A 41 -7.44 0.48 -0.37
CA LYS A 41 -8.19 0.29 -1.62
C LYS A 41 -8.61 -1.18 -1.82
N LEU A 42 -7.70 -2.11 -1.51
CA LEU A 42 -7.99 -3.53 -1.55
C LEU A 42 -9.11 -3.93 -0.56
N ALA A 43 -9.04 -3.45 0.69
CA ALA A 43 -10.06 -3.72 1.69
C ALA A 43 -11.43 -3.14 1.31
N VAL A 44 -11.46 -1.97 0.64
CA VAL A 44 -12.69 -1.39 0.09
C VAL A 44 -13.34 -2.33 -0.92
N LEU A 45 -12.56 -2.89 -1.85
CA LEU A 45 -13.07 -3.85 -2.84
C LEU A 45 -13.58 -5.14 -2.19
N ASP A 46 -12.85 -5.65 -1.19
CA ASP A 46 -13.24 -6.85 -0.45
C ASP A 46 -14.51 -6.63 0.38
N SER A 47 -14.78 -5.39 0.79
CA SER A 47 -15.97 -5.00 1.55
C SER A 47 -17.12 -4.46 0.68
N PHE A 48 -16.96 -4.45 -0.64
CA PHE A 48 -17.95 -3.90 -1.60
C PHE A 48 -18.34 -2.45 -1.32
N LEU A 49 -17.36 -1.63 -0.91
CA LEU A 49 -17.57 -0.22 -0.57
C LEU A 49 -17.11 0.74 -1.67
N GLU A 50 -16.71 0.26 -2.86
CA GLU A 50 -16.18 1.12 -3.93
C GLU A 50 -17.21 2.09 -4.53
N ASP A 51 -18.51 1.83 -4.36
CA ASP A 51 -19.56 2.78 -4.73
C ASP A 51 -19.67 3.96 -3.74
N LEU A 52 -19.15 3.78 -2.53
CA LEU A 52 -19.18 4.75 -1.44
C LEU A 52 -17.82 5.45 -1.24
N ILE A 53 -16.73 4.75 -1.51
CA ILE A 53 -15.35 5.18 -1.25
C ILE A 53 -14.57 5.13 -2.56
N ASP A 54 -14.07 6.28 -2.98
CA ASP A 54 -13.22 6.35 -4.17
C ASP A 54 -11.87 5.69 -3.92
N ILE A 55 -11.54 4.69 -4.74
CA ILE A 55 -10.27 3.95 -4.71
C ILE A 55 -9.27 4.41 -5.78
N TRP A 56 -9.66 5.36 -6.63
CA TRP A 56 -8.96 5.71 -7.85
C TRP A 56 -8.22 7.03 -7.79
N SER A 57 -8.75 8.02 -7.07
CA SER A 57 -8.23 9.39 -7.14
C SER A 57 -6.81 9.51 -6.60
N LEU A 58 -6.47 8.93 -5.44
CA LEU A 58 -5.21 9.26 -4.75
C LEU A 58 -4.61 8.09 -3.96
N SER A 59 -3.29 8.08 -3.76
CA SER A 59 -2.58 6.98 -3.09
C SER A 59 -2.01 7.38 -1.72
N LYS A 60 -1.64 8.64 -1.49
CA LYS A 60 -1.10 9.08 -0.19
C LYS A 60 -2.12 9.90 0.61
N PRO A 61 -2.21 9.69 1.94
CA PRO A 61 -3.14 10.45 2.77
C PRO A 61 -2.93 11.97 2.72
N SER A 62 -1.68 12.46 2.79
CA SER A 62 -1.40 13.91 2.78
C SER A 62 -1.76 14.56 1.45
N GLU A 63 -1.40 13.92 0.32
CA GLU A 63 -1.79 14.37 -1.02
C GLU A 63 -3.32 14.40 -1.16
N ALA A 64 -4.00 13.37 -0.63
CA ALA A 64 -5.45 13.29 -0.64
C ALA A 64 -6.14 14.39 0.17
N ILE A 65 -5.61 14.73 1.35
CA ILE A 65 -6.10 15.86 2.14
C ILE A 65 -5.90 17.16 1.36
N THR A 66 -4.70 17.40 0.83
CA THR A 66 -4.37 18.65 0.12
C THR A 66 -5.28 18.89 -1.08
N GLU A 67 -5.62 17.84 -1.85
CA GLU A 67 -6.50 17.96 -3.01
C GLU A 67 -7.94 18.35 -2.63
N ILE A 68 -8.51 17.72 -1.59
CA ILE A 68 -9.92 17.93 -1.24
C ILE A 68 -10.15 19.08 -0.25
N ALA A 69 -9.08 19.56 0.42
CA ALA A 69 -9.17 20.55 1.48
C ALA A 69 -9.89 21.84 1.06
N ASN A 70 -9.62 22.33 -0.15
CA ASN A 70 -10.21 23.58 -0.64
C ASN A 70 -11.72 23.48 -0.91
N GLU A 71 -12.26 22.27 -0.99
CA GLU A 71 -13.68 22.03 -1.24
C GLU A 71 -14.45 21.59 0.01
N CYS A 72 -13.78 21.46 1.16
CA CYS A 72 -14.36 20.88 2.36
C CYS A 72 -14.25 21.83 3.56
N ASP A 73 -15.28 21.84 4.40
CA ASP A 73 -15.29 22.60 5.66
C ASP A 73 -14.45 21.93 6.76
N CYS A 74 -14.27 20.61 6.65
CA CYS A 74 -13.49 19.78 7.56
C CYS A 74 -13.07 18.50 6.84
N VAL A 75 -11.87 18.00 7.16
CA VAL A 75 -11.37 16.73 6.65
C VAL A 75 -11.19 15.74 7.79
N PHE A 76 -11.73 14.54 7.63
CA PHE A 76 -11.62 13.44 8.58
C PHE A 76 -10.57 12.44 8.08
N LEU A 77 -9.57 12.12 8.91
CA LEU A 77 -8.61 11.05 8.66
C LEU A 77 -8.99 9.82 9.48
N LEU A 78 -9.52 8.79 8.85
CA LEU A 78 -9.90 7.55 9.51
C LEU A 78 -8.74 6.56 9.45
N ASN A 79 -8.32 6.05 10.61
CA ASN A 79 -7.23 5.08 10.69
C ASN A 79 -7.45 4.11 11.86
N HIS A 80 -6.87 2.92 11.74
CA HIS A 80 -6.90 1.89 12.77
C HIS A 80 -5.48 1.33 12.98
N GLY A 81 -4.66 2.12 13.66
CA GLY A 81 -3.28 1.79 14.00
C GLY A 81 -3.17 0.58 14.92
N LYS A 82 -1.94 0.05 15.02
CA LYS A 82 -1.59 -1.09 15.90
C LYS A 82 -1.84 -0.72 17.36
N THR A 83 -1.43 0.49 17.71
CA THR A 83 -1.62 1.14 19.01
C THR A 83 -2.03 2.59 18.80
N ILE A 84 -2.62 3.24 19.82
CA ILE A 84 -2.95 4.66 19.77
C ILE A 84 -1.70 5.53 19.52
N GLU A 85 -0.53 5.13 20.03
CA GLU A 85 0.75 5.83 19.82
C GLU A 85 1.16 5.78 18.35
N SER A 86 1.17 4.58 17.74
CA SER A 86 1.52 4.43 16.31
C SER A 86 0.56 5.20 15.40
N GLY A 87 -0.74 5.17 15.70
CA GLY A 87 -1.76 5.93 14.98
C GLY A 87 -1.60 7.44 15.12
N THR A 88 -1.27 7.91 16.33
CA THR A 88 -0.98 9.34 16.59
C THR A 88 0.26 9.80 15.82
N VAL A 89 1.34 9.02 15.82
CA VAL A 89 2.56 9.30 15.04
C VAL A 89 2.23 9.37 13.55
N PHE A 90 1.47 8.41 13.02
CA PHE A 90 1.01 8.42 11.63
C PHE A 90 0.24 9.70 11.30
N GLY A 91 -0.76 10.06 12.10
CA GLY A 91 -1.56 11.26 11.87
C GLY A 91 -0.76 12.56 11.96
N ASN A 92 0.27 12.62 12.82
CA ASN A 92 1.22 13.74 12.86
C ASN A 92 2.03 13.84 11.55
N ILE A 93 2.61 12.72 11.09
CA ILE A 93 3.39 12.68 9.84
C ILE A 93 2.52 13.10 8.64
N VAL A 94 1.26 12.68 8.61
CA VAL A 94 0.31 13.09 7.57
C VAL A 94 0.05 14.58 7.66
N ALA A 95 -0.33 15.09 8.83
CA ALA A 95 -0.64 16.50 9.03
C ALA A 95 0.54 17.44 8.71
N ASP A 96 1.76 17.06 9.09
CA ASP A 96 2.99 17.84 8.82
C ASP A 96 3.30 17.97 7.31
N ARG A 97 2.68 17.13 6.47
CA ARG A 97 2.83 17.13 5.00
C ARG A 97 1.62 17.70 4.27
N VAL A 98 0.64 18.23 5.00
CA VAL A 98 -0.53 18.92 4.41
C VAL A 98 -0.18 20.40 4.33
N ASP A 99 -0.04 20.91 3.10
CA ASP A 99 0.43 22.27 2.83
C ASP A 99 -0.70 23.33 2.84
N VAL A 100 -1.90 22.94 3.27
CA VAL A 100 -3.10 23.78 3.25
C VAL A 100 -3.77 23.80 4.61
N GLU A 101 -4.26 24.97 5.03
CA GLU A 101 -4.97 25.12 6.31
C GLU A 101 -6.39 24.57 6.18
N VAL A 102 -6.65 23.43 6.81
CA VAL A 102 -7.98 22.82 6.90
C VAL A 102 -8.17 22.19 8.28
N PRO A 103 -9.36 22.31 8.90
CA PRO A 103 -9.66 21.56 10.12
C PRO A 103 -9.51 20.06 9.85
N LEU A 104 -8.54 19.43 10.51
CA LEU A 104 -8.21 18.02 10.32
C LEU A 104 -8.58 17.24 11.59
N VAL A 105 -9.46 16.26 11.44
CA VAL A 105 -9.96 15.42 12.53
C VAL A 105 -9.57 13.98 12.27
N GLN A 106 -8.62 13.46 13.03
CA GLN A 106 -8.27 12.05 12.97
C GLN A 106 -9.21 11.24 13.87
N VAL A 107 -9.81 10.18 13.34
CA VAL A 107 -10.55 9.18 14.13
C VAL A 107 -9.68 7.93 14.19
N GLU A 108 -9.09 7.68 15.36
CA GLU A 108 -8.09 6.66 15.56
C GLU A 108 -8.61 5.50 16.43
N ARG A 109 -8.48 4.28 15.91
CA ARG A 109 -8.90 3.02 16.56
C ARG A 109 -10.34 3.05 17.11
N PRO A 110 -11.36 3.45 16.32
CA PRO A 110 -12.74 3.41 16.78
C PRO A 110 -13.14 1.99 17.19
N GLY A 111 -13.95 1.90 18.25
CA GLY A 111 -14.37 0.64 18.86
C GLY A 111 -13.39 0.04 19.88
N ASN A 112 -12.16 0.52 19.95
CA ASN A 112 -11.19 0.09 20.96
C ASN A 112 -11.29 0.99 22.20
N SER A 113 -10.95 0.44 23.36
CA SER A 113 -11.00 1.17 24.64
C SER A 113 -10.06 2.37 24.71
N ASP A 114 -9.00 2.39 23.88
CA ASP A 114 -8.02 3.47 23.78
C ASP A 114 -8.23 4.35 22.54
N GLY A 115 -9.32 4.17 21.80
CA GLY A 115 -9.64 4.96 20.61
C GLY A 115 -9.85 6.44 20.94
N LYS A 116 -9.41 7.33 20.06
CA LYS A 116 -9.50 8.79 20.24
C LYS A 116 -9.93 9.51 18.97
N VAL A 117 -10.62 10.64 19.14
CA VAL A 117 -10.83 11.62 18.08
C VAL A 117 -9.83 12.75 18.32
N ILE A 118 -8.87 12.93 17.42
CA ILE A 118 -7.77 13.87 17.54
C ILE A 118 -8.04 15.05 16.60
N HIS A 119 -8.33 16.22 17.16
CA HIS A 119 -8.63 17.42 16.38
C HIS A 119 -7.41 18.33 16.24
N ARG A 120 -7.15 18.78 15.01
CA ARG A 120 -6.12 19.74 14.64
C ARG A 120 -6.79 20.93 13.97
N GLY A 121 -6.80 22.05 14.67
CA GLY A 121 -7.47 23.27 14.25
C GLY A 121 -7.62 24.23 15.42
N LYS A 122 -7.97 25.48 15.12
CA LYS A 122 -8.26 26.50 16.15
C LYS A 122 -9.62 26.26 16.79
N ASP A 123 -10.62 25.93 15.96
CA ASP A 123 -12.01 25.78 16.37
C ASP A 123 -12.53 24.37 16.05
N VAL A 124 -13.23 23.78 17.03
CA VAL A 124 -13.83 22.46 16.89
C VAL A 124 -15.26 22.60 16.35
N ASN A 125 -15.52 22.02 15.18
CA ASN A 125 -16.87 21.98 14.62
C ASN A 125 -17.84 21.19 15.56
N PRO A 126 -19.06 21.69 15.84
CA PRO A 126 -20.07 21.00 16.65
C PRO A 126 -20.31 19.52 16.28
N ASP A 127 -20.15 19.19 15.01
CA ASP A 127 -20.33 17.83 14.49
C ASP A 127 -19.23 16.87 14.93
N VAL A 128 -18.04 17.38 15.26
CA VAL A 128 -16.96 16.58 15.87
C VAL A 128 -17.38 16.15 17.28
N TYR A 129 -17.93 17.05 18.09
CA TYR A 129 -18.46 16.69 19.42
C TYR A 129 -19.63 15.71 19.32
N TRP A 130 -20.47 15.84 18.29
CA TRP A 130 -21.53 14.87 18.03
C TRP A 130 -20.94 13.50 17.65
N LEU A 131 -19.93 13.46 16.78
CA LEU A 131 -19.26 12.23 16.38
C LEU A 131 -18.60 11.54 17.58
N CYS A 132 -17.86 12.28 18.42
CA CYS A 132 -17.27 11.75 19.66
C CYS A 132 -18.32 11.05 20.53
N ARG A 133 -19.49 11.67 20.72
CA ARG A 133 -20.61 11.08 21.49
C ARG A 133 -21.17 9.82 20.84
N LYS A 134 -21.27 9.78 19.51
CA LYS A 134 -21.76 8.60 18.78
C LYS A 134 -20.77 7.44 18.78
N LEU A 135 -19.49 7.74 18.79
CA LEU A 135 -18.42 6.73 18.84
C LEU A 135 -18.06 6.32 20.27
N GLY A 136 -18.46 7.10 21.28
CA GLY A 136 -18.05 6.88 22.68
C GLY A 136 -16.56 7.16 22.90
N MET A 137 -15.97 8.06 22.10
CA MET A 137 -14.54 8.34 22.09
C MET A 137 -14.26 9.76 22.61
N PRO A 138 -13.18 9.97 23.38
CA PRO A 138 -12.79 11.31 23.82
C PRO A 138 -12.28 12.15 22.65
N LEU A 139 -12.60 13.44 22.68
CA LEU A 139 -11.92 14.45 21.87
C LEU A 139 -10.60 14.81 22.56
N VAL A 140 -9.50 14.74 21.82
CA VAL A 140 -8.17 15.18 22.25
C VAL A 140 -7.55 16.08 21.21
N TYR A 141 -6.49 16.78 21.61
CA TYR A 141 -5.65 17.58 20.72
C TYR A 141 -4.33 16.85 20.51
N PRO A 142 -3.62 17.10 19.39
CA PRO A 142 -2.34 16.47 19.17
C PRO A 142 -1.38 16.81 20.31
N GLU A 143 -0.79 15.79 20.92
CA GLU A 143 0.40 15.98 21.72
C GLU A 143 1.55 16.42 20.79
N PRO A 144 2.50 17.26 21.25
CA PRO A 144 3.73 17.51 20.50
C PRO A 144 4.35 16.15 20.18
N ALA A 145 4.32 15.79 18.90
CA ALA A 145 4.81 14.49 18.48
C ALA A 145 6.26 14.35 18.94
N LYS A 146 6.64 13.16 19.40
CA LYS A 146 7.99 12.68 19.06
C LYS A 146 7.95 12.50 17.54
N GLN A 147 8.17 13.58 16.79
CA GLN A 147 8.41 13.47 15.35
C GLN A 147 9.49 12.41 15.14
N PRO A 148 9.52 11.71 13.97
CA PRO A 148 10.66 10.85 13.66
C PRO A 148 11.92 11.66 13.93
N SER A 149 12.65 11.30 14.98
CA SER A 149 13.74 12.13 15.45
C SER A 149 14.88 11.87 14.49
N ILE A 150 15.06 12.81 13.56
CA ILE A 150 16.14 12.78 12.61
C ILE A 150 17.30 13.54 13.23
N ARG A 151 18.41 12.83 13.49
CA ARG A 151 19.65 13.40 14.00
C ARG A 151 20.68 13.36 12.88
N LYS A 152 21.17 14.52 12.45
CA LYS A 152 22.20 14.66 11.43
C LYS A 152 23.55 14.95 12.08
N ASN A 153 24.59 14.26 11.64
CA ASN A 153 25.98 14.50 12.01
C ASN A 153 26.88 14.27 10.79
N GLY A 154 27.18 15.34 10.05
CA GLY A 154 27.94 15.26 8.80
C GLY A 154 27.25 14.39 7.75
N HIS A 155 27.97 13.38 7.25
CA HIS A 155 27.47 12.39 6.28
C HIS A 155 26.53 11.34 6.90
N ARG A 156 26.39 11.33 8.23
CA ARG A 156 25.59 10.35 8.95
C ARG A 156 24.26 10.94 9.39
N THR A 157 23.16 10.27 9.07
CA THR A 157 21.82 10.63 9.53
C THR A 157 21.19 9.45 10.25
N ILE A 158 20.58 9.69 11.40
CA ILE A 158 19.86 8.65 12.18
C ILE A 158 18.40 9.04 12.21
N ARG A 159 17.52 8.14 11.77
CA ARG A 159 16.06 8.30 11.87
C ARG A 159 15.49 7.26 12.80
N ASN A 160 14.83 7.72 13.87
CA ASN A 160 14.13 6.84 14.80
C ASN A 160 12.75 6.46 14.25
N ILE A 161 12.40 5.19 14.37
CA ILE A 161 11.10 4.62 14.02
C ILE A 161 10.52 4.00 15.28
N SER A 162 9.30 4.41 15.62
CA SER A 162 8.60 4.03 16.85
C SER A 162 7.28 3.33 16.56
N GLY A 163 6.79 2.56 17.53
CA GLY A 163 5.52 1.84 17.39
C GLY A 163 5.61 0.61 16.48
N ILE A 164 6.81 0.06 16.35
CA ILE A 164 7.06 -1.21 15.66
C ILE A 164 6.83 -2.34 16.67
N LEU A 165 6.44 -3.53 16.21
CA LEU A 165 6.43 -4.72 17.06
C LEU A 165 7.69 -5.56 16.80
N PRO A 166 8.27 -6.23 17.82
CA PRO A 166 9.34 -7.19 17.58
C PRO A 166 8.96 -8.19 16.48
N GLU A 167 9.95 -8.61 15.70
CA GLU A 167 9.87 -9.52 14.55
C GLU A 167 9.21 -8.93 13.30
N GLU A 168 8.68 -7.70 13.35
CA GLU A 168 8.16 -7.04 12.15
C GLU A 168 9.26 -6.73 11.14
N SER A 169 8.97 -6.95 9.86
CA SER A 169 9.77 -6.44 8.76
C SER A 169 9.79 -4.92 8.78
N ILE A 170 10.91 -4.33 8.36
CA ILE A 170 11.10 -2.89 8.16
C ILE A 170 11.24 -2.67 6.66
N MET A 171 10.31 -1.92 6.08
CA MET A 171 10.29 -1.61 4.67
C MET A 171 10.67 -0.15 4.44
N VAL A 172 11.56 0.11 3.50
CA VAL A 172 11.92 1.46 3.05
C VAL A 172 11.60 1.57 1.56
N ASN A 173 10.72 2.50 1.19
CA ASN A 173 10.25 2.70 -0.19
C ASN A 173 9.85 1.38 -0.87
N GLY A 174 9.08 0.55 -0.16
CA GLY A 174 8.55 -0.72 -0.68
C GLY A 174 9.45 -1.95 -0.50
N LEU A 175 10.73 -1.79 -0.17
CA LEU A 175 11.67 -2.91 -0.03
C LEU A 175 11.96 -3.27 1.43
N VAL A 176 11.94 -4.55 1.76
CA VAL A 176 12.30 -5.04 3.10
C VAL A 176 13.81 -4.95 3.30
N ILE A 177 14.24 -4.09 4.22
CA ILE A 177 15.66 -3.84 4.52
C ILE A 177 16.14 -4.55 5.79
N GLY A 178 15.25 -5.20 6.53
CA GLY A 178 15.55 -5.77 7.82
C GLY A 178 14.32 -6.02 8.68
N TYR A 179 14.56 -6.36 9.94
CA TYR A 179 13.55 -6.77 10.90
C TYR A 179 13.78 -6.09 12.24
N ALA A 180 12.72 -5.76 12.97
CA ALA A 180 12.81 -5.14 14.28
C ALA A 180 12.99 -6.20 15.38
N ASN A 181 13.84 -5.90 16.37
CA ASN A 181 14.00 -6.71 17.58
C ASN A 181 13.42 -6.00 18.82
N ALA A 182 12.93 -4.77 18.65
CA ALA A 182 12.45 -3.89 19.70
C ALA A 182 11.30 -3.01 19.19
N GLY A 183 10.58 -2.36 20.12
CA GLY A 183 9.45 -1.48 19.78
C GLY A 183 9.83 -0.13 19.18
N ASP A 184 11.11 0.24 19.33
CA ASP A 184 11.74 1.42 18.75
C ASP A 184 13.06 1.00 18.09
N VAL A 185 13.29 1.44 16.87
CA VAL A 185 14.54 1.17 16.13
C VAL A 185 15.12 2.45 15.56
N GLU A 186 16.44 2.48 15.36
CA GLU A 186 17.13 3.59 14.71
C GLU A 186 17.69 3.12 13.36
N LEU A 187 17.22 3.70 12.27
CA LEU A 187 17.83 3.53 10.95
C LEU A 187 19.00 4.48 10.80
N ILE A 188 20.17 3.92 10.51
CA ILE A 188 21.42 4.67 10.33
C ILE A 188 21.71 4.75 8.84
N PHE A 189 21.78 5.98 8.34
CA PHE A 189 22.11 6.32 6.97
C PHE A 189 23.50 6.96 6.92
N GLU A 190 24.35 6.50 6.01
CA GLU A 190 25.64 7.12 5.69
C GLU A 190 25.63 7.45 4.20
N ASP A 191 25.77 8.74 3.87
CA ASP A 191 25.68 9.26 2.48
C ASP A 191 24.41 8.83 1.73
N GLY A 192 23.31 8.66 2.46
CA GLY A 192 22.01 8.22 1.94
C GLY A 192 21.86 6.69 1.80
N ILE A 193 22.84 5.91 2.25
CA ILE A 193 22.80 4.43 2.23
C ILE A 193 22.51 3.92 3.63
N ILE A 194 21.60 2.97 3.78
CA ILE A 194 21.28 2.37 5.08
C ILE A 194 22.40 1.41 5.46
N THR A 195 23.14 1.72 6.53
CA THR A 195 24.28 0.92 6.97
C THR A 195 23.98 0.05 8.18
N ALA A 196 22.98 0.42 9.00
CA ALA A 196 22.60 -0.35 10.17
C ALA A 196 21.16 -0.06 10.65
N ILE A 197 20.60 -1.03 11.36
CA ILE A 197 19.35 -0.91 12.13
C ILE A 197 19.69 -1.16 13.59
N LYS A 198 19.70 -0.13 14.43
CA LYS A 198 19.87 -0.31 15.88
C LYS A 198 18.52 -0.70 16.49
N GLY A 199 18.50 -1.73 17.34
CA GLY A 199 17.24 -2.30 17.84
C GLY A 199 16.58 -3.25 16.83
N GLY A 200 17.29 -3.64 15.76
CA GLY A 200 16.84 -4.60 14.76
C GLY A 200 18.00 -5.32 14.08
N GLN A 201 17.68 -6.04 13.01
CA GLN A 201 18.62 -6.78 12.16
C GLN A 201 18.52 -6.27 10.72
N LEU A 202 19.66 -5.92 10.12
CA LEU A 202 19.74 -5.52 8.72
C LEU A 202 19.67 -6.75 7.80
N LYS A 203 18.79 -6.74 6.80
CA LYS A 203 18.78 -7.68 5.68
C LYS A 203 19.69 -7.12 4.59
N LYS A 204 20.95 -7.58 4.54
CA LYS A 204 21.98 -7.06 3.63
C LYS A 204 21.51 -7.01 2.17
N HIS A 205 20.90 -8.10 1.69
CA HIS A 205 20.40 -8.17 0.33
C HIS A 205 19.28 -7.17 0.03
N GLY A 206 18.42 -6.87 1.01
CA GLY A 206 17.37 -5.86 0.86
C GLY A 206 17.91 -4.44 0.70
N VAL A 207 18.98 -4.11 1.41
CA VAL A 207 19.69 -2.83 1.26
C VAL A 207 20.43 -2.76 -0.08
N GLU A 208 21.04 -3.86 -0.53
CA GLU A 208 21.67 -3.96 -1.86
C GLU A 208 20.63 -3.69 -2.96
N LYS A 209 19.44 -4.30 -2.89
CA LYS A 209 18.31 -4.04 -3.80
C LYS A 209 17.87 -2.57 -3.74
N LEU A 210 17.71 -2.00 -2.54
CA LEU A 210 17.34 -0.60 -2.36
C LEU A 210 18.34 0.36 -3.02
N ALA A 211 19.63 0.14 -2.80
CA ALA A 211 20.70 0.94 -3.40
C ALA A 211 20.78 0.76 -4.92
N SER A 212 20.50 -0.44 -5.44
CA SER A 212 20.54 -0.70 -6.88
C SER A 212 19.34 -0.10 -7.64
N TYR A 213 18.15 -0.12 -7.03
CA TYR A 213 16.92 0.30 -7.72
C TYR A 213 16.56 1.75 -7.47
N ILE A 214 16.75 2.23 -6.23
CA ILE A 214 16.36 3.57 -5.82
C ILE A 214 17.59 4.48 -5.66
N GLY A 215 18.73 3.92 -5.27
CA GLY A 215 19.96 4.68 -5.06
C GLY A 215 20.03 5.28 -3.67
N LYS A 216 20.52 6.52 -3.59
CA LYS A 216 20.65 7.25 -2.31
C LYS A 216 19.27 7.65 -1.81
N ILE A 217 19.00 7.29 -0.55
CA ILE A 217 17.75 7.57 0.13
C ILE A 217 17.92 8.84 0.95
N ASP A 218 16.99 9.78 0.77
CA ASP A 218 16.85 10.89 1.69
C ASP A 218 16.10 10.41 2.95
N PRO A 219 16.76 10.42 4.13
CA PRO A 219 16.15 9.94 5.37
C PRO A 219 14.91 10.73 5.78
N GLU A 220 14.74 11.98 5.34
CA GLU A 220 13.59 12.82 5.70
C GLU A 220 12.33 12.43 4.93
N THR A 221 12.48 12.14 3.65
CA THR A 221 11.36 11.85 2.75
C THR A 221 11.09 10.36 2.61
N ALA A 222 12.03 9.48 2.99
CA ALA A 222 11.89 8.03 2.89
C ALA A 222 10.56 7.54 3.49
N TRP A 223 9.85 6.72 2.73
CA TRP A 223 8.67 6.03 3.22
C TRP A 223 9.09 4.81 4.02
N ILE A 224 8.73 4.77 5.30
CA ILE A 224 9.07 3.65 6.18
C ILE A 224 7.79 3.02 6.69
N LYS A 225 7.63 1.70 6.47
CA LYS A 225 6.51 0.88 6.97
C LYS A 225 7.09 -0.25 7.83
N SER A 226 6.29 -0.80 8.75
CA SER A 226 6.66 -2.00 9.49
C SER A 226 5.53 -3.03 9.55
N GLY A 227 5.92 -4.30 9.55
CA GLY A 227 5.04 -5.45 9.73
C GLY A 227 4.21 -5.79 8.48
N ASN A 228 3.20 -6.63 8.67
CA ASN A 228 2.31 -7.05 7.60
C ASN A 228 1.47 -5.87 7.08
N LEU A 229 1.34 -5.78 5.75
CA LEU A 229 0.61 -4.71 5.08
C LEU A 229 -0.91 -4.75 5.35
N ARG A 230 -1.45 -5.92 5.74
CA ARG A 230 -2.84 -6.10 6.22
C ARG A 230 -2.87 -7.19 7.28
N ARG A 231 -3.25 -6.84 8.51
CA ARG A 231 -3.21 -7.77 9.66
C ARG A 231 -4.48 -8.61 9.81
N THR A 232 -5.54 -8.23 9.12
CA THR A 232 -6.86 -8.84 9.15
C THR A 232 -7.01 -9.84 7.99
N PRO A 233 -7.58 -11.03 8.23
CA PRO A 233 -7.85 -11.99 7.15
C PRO A 233 -8.91 -11.46 6.20
N VAL A 234 -8.85 -11.88 4.95
CA VAL A 234 -9.86 -11.56 3.95
C VAL A 234 -11.13 -12.37 4.26
N LEU A 235 -12.29 -11.72 4.32
CA LEU A 235 -13.56 -12.44 4.43
C LEU A 235 -13.85 -13.13 3.08
N GLU A 236 -14.06 -14.45 3.11
CA GLU A 236 -14.10 -15.37 1.94
C GLU A 236 -15.19 -15.12 0.87
N SER A 237 -15.93 -14.01 0.90
CA SER A 237 -17.04 -13.79 -0.04
C SER A 237 -16.63 -12.86 -1.20
N MET A 238 -15.77 -13.33 -2.10
CA MET A 238 -15.48 -12.65 -3.37
C MET A 238 -15.99 -13.45 -4.58
N ASN A 239 -17.30 -13.63 -4.66
CA ASN A 239 -17.93 -14.03 -5.92
C ASN A 239 -18.38 -12.79 -6.69
N ARG A 240 -17.42 -11.96 -7.14
CA ARG A 240 -17.73 -11.06 -8.26
C ARG A 240 -17.91 -11.94 -9.49
N LYS A 241 -19.04 -11.77 -10.18
CA LYS A 241 -19.17 -12.36 -11.50
C LYS A 241 -18.17 -11.64 -12.38
N ARG A 242 -17.28 -12.40 -12.98
CA ARG A 242 -16.40 -11.97 -14.05
C ARG A 242 -17.19 -11.09 -14.99
N ILE A 243 -16.94 -9.79 -14.98
CA ILE A 243 -17.34 -8.99 -16.13
C ILE A 243 -16.30 -9.40 -17.16
N ASP A 244 -16.65 -10.36 -18.01
CA ASP A 244 -15.84 -10.71 -19.16
C ASP A 244 -15.79 -9.47 -20.05
N VAL A 245 -14.84 -8.59 -19.76
CA VAL A 245 -14.46 -7.49 -20.65
C VAL A 245 -13.75 -8.18 -21.81
N HIS A 246 -14.57 -8.71 -22.69
CA HIS A 246 -14.23 -9.50 -23.86
C HIS A 246 -12.88 -9.17 -24.51
N LYS A 247 -12.19 -10.26 -24.90
CA LYS A 247 -11.73 -10.57 -26.27
C LYS A 247 -11.17 -9.38 -27.07
N ARG A 248 -10.31 -8.57 -26.48
CA ARG A 248 -9.49 -7.71 -27.33
C ARG A 248 -8.58 -8.61 -28.16
N LYS A 249 -8.52 -8.34 -29.47
CA LYS A 249 -7.52 -8.97 -30.33
C LYS A 249 -6.12 -8.62 -29.85
N SER A 250 -5.90 -7.41 -29.35
CA SER A 250 -4.65 -6.98 -28.74
C SER A 250 -4.69 -7.09 -27.22
N CYS A 251 -3.52 -7.26 -26.60
CA CYS A 251 -3.33 -7.33 -25.16
C CYS A 251 -2.45 -6.17 -24.73
N ARG A 252 -2.99 -5.20 -23.98
CA ARG A 252 -2.19 -4.15 -23.36
C ARG A 252 -1.55 -4.70 -22.09
N ALA A 253 -0.23 -4.79 -22.06
CA ALA A 253 0.48 -5.23 -20.86
C ALA A 253 1.12 -4.04 -20.14
N VAL A 254 1.29 -4.18 -18.82
CA VAL A 254 2.11 -3.27 -18.00
C VAL A 254 3.13 -4.08 -17.20
N LEU A 255 4.31 -3.52 -17.01
CA LEU A 255 5.35 -4.10 -16.18
C LEU A 255 5.32 -3.44 -14.79
N ILE A 256 5.24 -4.24 -13.74
CA ILE A 256 5.38 -3.81 -12.35
C ILE A 256 6.66 -4.45 -11.79
N ASN A 257 7.68 -3.63 -11.60
CA ASN A 257 8.98 -4.07 -11.08
C ASN A 257 9.28 -3.31 -9.80
N HIS A 258 9.29 -4.00 -8.65
CA HIS A 258 9.51 -3.41 -7.31
C HIS A 258 8.58 -2.26 -6.90
N GLU A 259 7.50 -1.99 -7.65
CA GLU A 259 6.53 -0.91 -7.41
C GLU A 259 5.12 -1.43 -7.09
N ALA A 260 5.02 -2.53 -6.33
CA ALA A 260 3.75 -3.22 -6.09
C ALA A 260 2.66 -2.33 -5.45
N GLU A 261 3.07 -1.33 -4.69
CA GLU A 261 2.19 -0.32 -4.10
C GLU A 261 1.48 0.57 -5.13
N ARG A 262 1.99 0.66 -6.36
CA ARG A 262 1.39 1.40 -7.48
C ARG A 262 0.51 0.54 -8.39
N THR A 263 0.19 -0.69 -7.98
CA THR A 263 -0.55 -1.64 -8.84
C THR A 263 -1.90 -1.08 -9.30
N PHE A 264 -2.65 -0.38 -8.44
CA PHE A 264 -3.93 0.23 -8.83
C PHE A 264 -3.75 1.27 -9.95
N GLU A 265 -2.72 2.11 -9.83
CA GLU A 265 -2.43 3.18 -10.76
C GLU A 265 -1.92 2.64 -12.10
N LEU A 266 -1.02 1.65 -12.06
CA LEU A 266 -0.39 1.06 -13.24
C LEU A 266 -1.34 0.11 -13.99
N ALA A 267 -2.20 -0.63 -13.29
CA ALA A 267 -3.05 -1.66 -13.91
C ALA A 267 -4.39 -1.14 -14.44
N ARG A 268 -4.75 0.13 -14.22
CA ARG A 268 -6.10 0.70 -14.51
C ARG A 268 -6.63 0.40 -15.92
N LYS A 269 -5.75 0.26 -16.91
CA LYS A 269 -6.12 0.00 -18.32
C LYS A 269 -5.42 -1.23 -18.89
N ALA A 270 -4.79 -2.05 -18.05
CA ALA A 270 -4.05 -3.22 -18.48
C ALA A 270 -4.98 -4.41 -18.71
N ASP A 271 -4.70 -5.19 -19.74
CA ASP A 271 -5.33 -6.49 -19.99
C ASP A 271 -4.49 -7.63 -19.37
N LEU A 272 -3.22 -7.36 -19.07
CA LEU A 272 -2.25 -8.28 -18.47
C LEU A 272 -1.20 -7.49 -17.68
N VAL A 273 -0.74 -8.02 -16.55
CA VAL A 273 0.41 -7.47 -15.83
C VAL A 273 1.59 -8.44 -15.90
N ILE A 274 2.80 -7.93 -16.05
CA ILE A 274 4.01 -8.68 -15.77
C ILE A 274 4.59 -8.13 -14.48
N SER A 275 4.81 -9.00 -13.49
CA SER A 275 5.44 -8.62 -12.22
C SER A 275 6.82 -9.26 -12.09
N VAL A 276 7.75 -8.54 -11.48
CA VAL A 276 9.12 -9.03 -11.22
C VAL A 276 9.40 -8.94 -9.73
N GLY A 277 9.88 -10.05 -9.17
CA GLY A 277 10.14 -10.23 -7.74
C GLY A 277 9.02 -10.93 -7.00
N ASP A 278 9.38 -11.71 -5.99
CA ASP A 278 8.46 -12.52 -5.19
C ASP A 278 7.41 -11.67 -4.46
N ASP A 279 7.84 -10.65 -3.70
CA ASP A 279 6.93 -9.79 -2.93
C ASP A 279 6.09 -8.89 -3.85
N THR A 280 6.68 -8.39 -4.93
CA THR A 280 5.95 -7.62 -5.96
C THR A 280 4.85 -8.46 -6.57
N THR A 281 5.17 -9.69 -6.95
CA THR A 281 4.22 -10.64 -7.54
C THR A 281 3.11 -11.01 -6.55
N ALA A 282 3.44 -11.20 -5.27
CA ALA A 282 2.46 -11.48 -4.23
C ALA A 282 1.47 -10.32 -4.01
N ILE A 283 2.00 -9.09 -3.83
CA ILE A 283 1.19 -7.89 -3.59
C ILE A 283 0.36 -7.54 -4.83
N ALA A 284 1.00 -7.47 -6.01
CA ALA A 284 0.30 -7.16 -7.25
C ALA A 284 -0.73 -8.25 -7.55
N GLY A 285 -0.40 -9.53 -7.36
CA GLY A 285 -1.33 -10.64 -7.59
C GLY A 285 -2.60 -10.57 -6.75
N SER A 286 -2.46 -10.26 -5.46
CA SER A 286 -3.60 -10.10 -4.57
C SER A 286 -4.54 -8.98 -5.02
N ILE A 287 -3.99 -7.85 -5.48
CA ILE A 287 -4.75 -6.70 -6.01
C ILE A 287 -5.41 -7.05 -7.35
N LEU A 288 -4.62 -7.59 -8.28
CA LEU A 288 -5.06 -7.90 -9.63
C LEU A 288 -6.13 -9.00 -9.65
N LYS A 289 -6.14 -9.89 -8.65
CA LYS A 289 -7.26 -10.81 -8.42
C LYS A 289 -8.60 -10.08 -8.26
N ARG A 290 -8.65 -8.97 -7.51
CA ARG A 290 -9.89 -8.17 -7.34
C ARG A 290 -10.24 -7.35 -8.57
N LEU A 291 -9.22 -6.92 -9.32
CA LEU A 291 -9.39 -6.21 -10.58
C LEU A 291 -9.71 -7.15 -11.76
N GLU A 292 -9.67 -8.47 -11.54
CA GLU A 292 -9.85 -9.51 -12.56
C GLU A 292 -8.83 -9.43 -13.72
N ILE A 293 -7.61 -8.97 -13.41
CA ILE A 293 -6.53 -8.83 -14.38
C ILE A 293 -5.54 -10.01 -14.18
N PRO A 294 -5.28 -10.85 -15.20
CA PRO A 294 -4.27 -11.89 -15.09
C PRO A 294 -2.87 -11.29 -15.01
N LEU A 295 -1.93 -12.05 -14.42
CA LEU A 295 -0.52 -11.66 -14.41
C LEU A 295 0.44 -12.77 -14.82
N ILE A 296 1.61 -12.38 -15.31
CA ILE A 296 2.80 -13.22 -15.47
C ILE A 296 3.81 -12.79 -14.42
N GLY A 297 4.01 -13.61 -13.40
CA GLY A 297 4.94 -13.33 -12.30
C GLY A 297 6.29 -13.97 -12.56
N ILE A 298 7.37 -13.18 -12.52
CA ILE A 298 8.74 -13.67 -12.58
C ILE A 298 9.30 -13.63 -11.16
N THR A 299 9.58 -14.80 -10.59
CA THR A 299 10.01 -14.96 -9.19
C THR A 299 11.25 -15.83 -9.11
N ASP A 300 12.02 -15.71 -8.03
CA ASP A 300 13.22 -16.53 -7.81
C ASP A 300 13.10 -17.42 -6.54
N GLY A 301 12.10 -17.14 -5.70
CA GLY A 301 11.80 -17.88 -4.47
C GLY A 301 12.31 -17.20 -3.19
N ASP A 302 12.71 -15.93 -3.20
CA ASP A 302 13.31 -15.20 -2.06
C ASP A 302 12.32 -14.37 -1.19
N ARG A 303 11.03 -14.71 -1.24
CA ARG A 303 9.91 -14.01 -0.58
C ARG A 303 10.11 -13.61 0.90
N ASP A 304 9.73 -12.36 1.24
CA ASP A 304 9.79 -11.79 2.61
C ASP A 304 8.49 -11.88 3.44
N ASN A 305 7.45 -12.54 2.91
CA ASN A 305 6.17 -12.78 3.60
C ASN A 305 5.45 -11.51 4.11
N VAL A 306 5.52 -10.42 3.33
CA VAL A 306 4.86 -9.14 3.61
C VAL A 306 3.31 -9.19 3.53
N LEU A 307 2.76 -10.27 2.97
CA LEU A 307 1.35 -10.61 2.90
C LEU A 307 1.12 -12.07 3.30
N ALA A 308 0.03 -12.31 4.04
CA ALA A 308 -0.33 -13.62 4.59
C ALA A 308 -0.89 -14.60 3.55
N GLU A 309 -1.61 -14.11 2.54
CA GLU A 309 -2.31 -14.94 1.55
C GLU A 309 -1.90 -14.58 0.13
N ASN A 310 -1.81 -15.60 -0.74
CA ASN A 310 -1.60 -15.44 -2.18
C ASN A 310 -2.78 -15.98 -2.94
N GLU A 311 -3.53 -15.08 -3.56
CA GLU A 311 -4.49 -15.45 -4.58
C GLU A 311 -4.16 -14.72 -5.86
N TYR A 312 -4.16 -15.47 -6.95
CA TYR A 312 -3.89 -14.95 -8.29
C TYR A 312 -5.15 -15.03 -9.14
N CYS A 313 -5.32 -14.04 -10.01
CA CYS A 313 -6.41 -14.03 -10.97
C CYS A 313 -6.36 -15.30 -11.84
N GLU A 314 -7.53 -15.82 -12.21
CA GLU A 314 -7.56 -16.90 -13.19
C GLU A 314 -6.94 -16.43 -14.51
N GLY A 315 -6.24 -17.34 -15.18
CA GLY A 315 -5.39 -17.04 -16.31
C GLY A 315 -3.98 -16.54 -15.94
N SER A 316 -3.62 -16.42 -14.66
CA SER A 316 -2.26 -16.02 -14.28
C SER A 316 -1.24 -17.16 -14.46
N MET A 317 0.02 -16.80 -14.64
CA MET A 317 1.16 -17.70 -14.74
C MET A 317 2.29 -17.20 -13.84
N ILE A 318 2.84 -18.06 -12.99
CA ILE A 318 4.02 -17.74 -12.17
C ILE A 318 5.20 -18.56 -12.70
N ILE A 319 6.21 -17.88 -13.23
CA ILE A 319 7.45 -18.46 -13.73
C ILE A 319 8.50 -18.28 -12.63
N GLN A 320 8.80 -19.37 -11.92
CA GLN A 320 9.90 -19.36 -10.98
C GLN A 320 11.21 -19.70 -11.70
N VAL A 321 12.15 -18.76 -11.68
CA VAL A 321 13.50 -18.90 -12.23
C VAL A 321 14.51 -19.32 -11.15
N LYS A 322 15.77 -19.51 -11.53
CA LYS A 322 16.85 -19.74 -10.56
C LYS A 322 17.01 -18.53 -9.65
N SER A 323 17.41 -18.76 -8.39
CA SER A 323 17.68 -17.70 -7.42
C SER A 323 18.62 -16.63 -8.00
N GLY A 324 18.22 -15.36 -7.85
CA GLY A 324 18.90 -14.17 -8.35
C GLY A 324 18.67 -13.84 -9.83
N PHE A 325 17.82 -14.58 -10.55
CA PHE A 325 17.58 -14.36 -11.98
C PHE A 325 16.27 -13.65 -12.32
N ASP A 326 15.38 -13.44 -11.35
CA ASP A 326 14.12 -12.71 -11.56
C ASP A 326 14.38 -11.29 -12.06
N ASP A 327 15.29 -10.57 -11.40
CA ASP A 327 15.69 -9.21 -11.80
C ASP A 327 16.37 -9.19 -13.18
N ILE A 328 17.22 -10.19 -13.46
CA ILE A 328 17.91 -10.31 -14.76
C ILE A 328 16.92 -10.58 -15.90
N VAL A 329 15.96 -11.47 -15.67
CA VAL A 329 14.91 -11.79 -16.64
C VAL A 329 13.95 -10.60 -16.78
N GLY A 330 13.60 -9.96 -15.68
CA GLY A 330 12.77 -8.76 -15.63
C GLY A 330 13.34 -7.61 -16.46
N GLU A 331 14.63 -7.31 -16.32
CA GLU A 331 15.26 -6.25 -17.11
C GLU A 331 15.28 -6.59 -18.60
N LYS A 332 15.54 -7.86 -18.96
CA LYS A 332 15.42 -8.30 -20.37
C LYS A 332 14.01 -8.11 -20.90
N ILE A 333 12.98 -8.49 -20.13
CA ILE A 333 11.58 -8.30 -20.54
C ILE A 333 11.29 -6.82 -20.76
N LYS A 334 11.75 -5.96 -19.85
CA LYS A 334 11.59 -4.51 -19.96
C LYS A 334 12.22 -3.97 -21.24
N ASP A 335 13.49 -4.30 -21.51
CA ASP A 335 14.23 -3.83 -22.67
C ASP A 335 13.63 -4.31 -24.00
N LEU A 336 13.16 -5.56 -24.05
CA LEU A 336 12.62 -6.18 -25.26
C LEU A 336 11.17 -5.77 -25.56
N PHE A 337 10.34 -5.63 -24.53
CA PHE A 337 8.88 -5.51 -24.70
C PHE A 337 8.29 -4.18 -24.23
N PHE A 338 8.99 -3.43 -23.36
CA PHE A 338 8.46 -2.23 -22.70
C PHE A 338 9.27 -0.97 -23.04
N SER A 339 9.45 -0.69 -24.33
CA SER A 339 9.97 0.61 -24.81
C SER A 339 9.00 1.78 -24.57
N THR A 340 7.73 1.47 -24.27
CA THR A 340 6.70 2.42 -23.83
C THR A 340 6.01 1.89 -22.57
N SER A 341 5.28 2.73 -21.83
CA SER A 341 4.62 2.31 -20.58
C SER A 341 3.40 1.40 -20.77
N HIS A 342 2.81 1.38 -21.97
CA HIS A 342 1.58 0.61 -22.25
C HIS A 342 1.61 -0.02 -23.65
N PRO A 343 2.57 -0.92 -23.93
CA PRO A 343 2.65 -1.61 -25.21
C PRO A 343 1.42 -2.49 -25.44
N GLU A 344 1.02 -2.60 -26.71
CA GLU A 344 -0.03 -3.53 -27.14
C GLU A 344 0.59 -4.71 -27.88
N PHE A 345 0.20 -5.93 -27.49
CA PHE A 345 0.68 -7.17 -28.05
C PHE A 345 -0.40 -7.90 -28.84
N PRO A 346 -0.06 -8.80 -29.78
CA PRO A 346 -1.03 -9.57 -30.55
C PRO A 346 -1.96 -10.47 -29.75
N SER A 347 -1.58 -10.90 -28.55
CA SER A 347 -2.43 -11.62 -27.60
C SER A 347 -1.68 -11.83 -26.28
N LYS A 348 -2.41 -12.26 -25.24
CA LYS A 348 -1.81 -12.73 -23.98
C LYS A 348 -0.90 -13.93 -24.23
N SER A 349 -1.39 -14.95 -24.96
CA SER A 349 -0.64 -16.19 -25.22
C SER A 349 0.66 -15.94 -26.00
N PHE A 350 0.65 -14.98 -26.94
CA PHE A 350 1.87 -14.54 -27.60
C PHE A 350 2.92 -14.08 -26.57
N LEU A 351 2.53 -13.21 -25.64
CA LEU A 351 3.46 -12.69 -24.64
C LEU A 351 3.93 -13.77 -23.66
N GLU A 352 3.05 -14.70 -23.27
CA GLU A 352 3.40 -15.87 -22.46
C GLU A 352 4.48 -16.72 -23.13
N GLU A 353 4.31 -17.06 -24.41
CA GLU A 353 5.28 -17.83 -25.18
C GLU A 353 6.62 -17.11 -25.32
N GLN A 354 6.59 -15.81 -25.63
CA GLN A 354 7.82 -15.01 -25.77
C GLN A 354 8.61 -14.94 -24.45
N ILE A 355 7.93 -14.77 -23.32
CA ILE A 355 8.56 -14.70 -22.00
C ILE A 355 9.09 -16.07 -21.58
N LEU A 356 8.32 -17.14 -21.82
CA LEU A 356 8.77 -18.50 -21.53
C LEU A 356 10.05 -18.85 -22.32
N GLU A 357 10.12 -18.50 -23.61
CA GLU A 357 11.32 -18.74 -24.40
C GLU A 357 12.50 -17.88 -23.93
N LEU A 358 12.26 -16.60 -23.60
CA LEU A 358 13.29 -15.71 -23.05
C LEU A 358 13.88 -16.22 -21.73
N ALA A 359 13.03 -16.74 -20.83
CA ALA A 359 13.41 -17.21 -19.50
C ALA A 359 13.88 -18.67 -19.49
N LYS A 360 13.65 -19.44 -20.56
CA LYS A 360 13.79 -20.91 -20.65
C LYS A 360 15.01 -21.52 -19.97
N SER A 361 16.18 -20.92 -20.17
CA SER A 361 17.45 -21.42 -19.59
C SER A 361 17.55 -21.27 -18.07
N GLN A 362 16.66 -20.46 -17.47
CA GLN A 362 16.63 -20.13 -16.05
C GLN A 362 15.39 -20.67 -15.33
N ILE A 363 14.36 -21.16 -16.04
CA ILE A 363 13.13 -21.67 -15.43
C ILE A 363 13.45 -22.89 -14.54
N ARG A 364 12.94 -22.86 -13.31
CA ARG A 364 12.87 -24.02 -12.41
C ARG A 364 11.53 -24.72 -12.52
N HIS A 365 10.44 -23.97 -12.49
CA HIS A 365 9.09 -24.48 -12.73
C HIS A 365 8.13 -23.33 -13.09
N VAL A 366 6.96 -23.70 -13.60
CA VAL A 366 5.90 -22.77 -13.98
C VAL A 366 4.59 -23.22 -13.34
N ILE A 367 3.90 -22.32 -12.67
CA ILE A 367 2.60 -22.55 -12.06
C ILE A 367 1.54 -21.82 -12.89
N PHE A 368 0.55 -22.56 -13.39
CA PHE A 368 -0.58 -21.99 -14.12
C PHE A 368 -1.81 -21.94 -13.22
N HIS A 369 -2.52 -20.81 -13.26
CA HIS A 369 -3.82 -20.63 -12.63
C HIS A 369 -4.89 -20.73 -13.72
N PRO A 370 -5.45 -21.91 -14.01
CA PRO A 370 -6.38 -22.08 -15.12
C PRO A 370 -7.70 -21.32 -14.88
N LEU A 371 -8.39 -20.99 -15.97
CA LEU A 371 -9.78 -20.52 -15.93
C LEU A 371 -10.66 -21.63 -15.35
N LYS A 372 -11.39 -21.37 -14.25
CA LYS A 372 -12.19 -22.42 -13.57
C LYS A 372 -13.46 -22.81 -14.33
N TYR A 373 -13.80 -22.14 -15.43
CA TYR A 373 -14.99 -22.44 -16.22
C TYR A 373 -14.71 -22.43 -17.73
N ASN A 374 -14.54 -23.61 -18.30
CA ASN A 374 -14.74 -23.94 -19.71
C ASN A 374 -15.83 -25.02 -19.79
N TYR A 375 -17.06 -24.68 -19.45
CA TYR A 375 -18.24 -25.51 -19.76
C TYR A 375 -19.39 -24.63 -20.21
#